data_AF-A0A5D4KKU6-F1
#
_entry.id   AF-A0A5D4KKU6-F1
#
_cell.length_a   1.000
_cell.length_b   1.000
_cell.length_c   1.000
_cell.angle_alpha   90.00
_cell.angle_beta   90.00
_cell.angle_gamma   90.00
#
_symmetry.space_group_name_H-M   'P 1'
#
loop_
_entity.id
_entity.type
_entity.pdbx_description
1 polymer ?
#
loop_
_entity_poly.entity_id
_entity_poly.type
_entity_poly.pdbx_seq_one_letter_code
_entity_poly.pdbx_strand_id
1 'polypeptide(L)'
;MLLYIGFAVLLMNLVFFLAKWFAPESELLNSFKKTSHFWWTQFVLLLLSLTIIAGHFYGLSKAQWYTSPMFEKESQLYVGEKNGPAILHESFPFAERPFESEIIIPGSGDGKEALLSPVSESGETIEPFALTMEEGCSPLIVTFPEEGQWRVDVEYDGSERGSIVLEVK
;
A
#
# COMPACT_ATOMS: atom_id res chain seq x y z
N MET A 1 -2.65 -2.63 13.99
CA MET A 1 -2.98 -3.45 15.19
C MET A 1 -2.50 -4.90 15.07
N LEU A 2 -2.84 -5.63 14.01
CA LEU A 2 -2.41 -7.04 13.82
C LEU A 2 -0.89 -7.25 13.84
N LEU A 3 -0.13 -6.33 13.24
CA LEU A 3 1.34 -6.40 13.23
C LEU A 3 1.93 -6.39 14.66
N TYR A 4 1.40 -5.53 15.54
CA TYR A 4 1.84 -5.47 16.94
C TYR A 4 1.53 -6.77 17.70
N ILE A 5 0.40 -7.41 17.40
CA ILE A 5 0.04 -8.71 17.97
C ILE A 5 1.04 -9.78 17.50
N GLY A 6 1.37 -9.80 16.21
CA GLY A 6 2.39 -10.71 15.67
C GLY A 6 3.73 -10.55 16.38
N PHE A 7 4.24 -9.31 16.48
CA PHE A 7 5.50 -9.05 17.18
C PHE A 7 5.44 -9.33 18.68
N ALA A 8 4.31 -9.12 19.36
CA ALA A 8 4.16 -9.48 20.77
C ALA A 8 4.27 -10.99 20.98
N VAL A 9 3.68 -11.79 20.09
CA VAL A 9 3.81 -13.26 20.12
C VAL A 9 5.26 -13.70 19.85
N LEU A 10 5.95 -13.04 18.90
CA LEU A 10 7.37 -13.27 18.63
C LEU A 10 8.24 -12.93 19.85
N LEU A 11 7.97 -11.80 20.50
CA LEU A 11 8.68 -11.37 21.70
C LEU A 11 8.48 -12.38 22.83
N MET A 12 7.28 -12.91 23.01
CA MET A 12 7.02 -13.97 23.98
C MET A 12 7.86 -15.21 23.68
N ASN A 13 7.96 -15.62 22.41
CA ASN A 13 8.85 -16.69 21.98
C ASN A 13 10.30 -16.44 22.39
N LEU A 14 10.82 -15.24 22.11
CA LEU A 14 12.16 -14.81 22.51
C LEU A 14 12.35 -14.85 24.03
N VAL A 15 11.37 -14.40 24.82
CA VAL A 15 11.44 -14.45 26.29
C VAL A 15 11.56 -15.88 26.78
N PHE A 16 10.80 -16.83 26.24
CA PHE A 16 10.93 -18.25 26.59
C PHE A 16 12.31 -18.83 26.22
N PHE A 17 12.85 -18.44 25.06
CA PHE A 17 14.19 -18.83 24.64
C PHE A 17 15.27 -18.28 25.58
N LEU A 18 15.20 -17.00 25.92
CA LEU A 18 16.14 -16.35 26.84
C LEU A 18 16.01 -16.94 28.25
N ALA A 19 14.80 -17.19 28.74
CA ALA A 19 14.58 -17.85 30.02
C ALA A 19 15.25 -19.23 30.05
N LYS A 20 15.14 -20.02 28.97
CA LYS A 20 15.82 -21.31 28.89
C LYS A 20 17.34 -21.22 28.94
N TRP A 21 17.91 -20.14 28.40
CA TRP A 21 19.36 -19.92 28.39
C TRP A 21 19.89 -19.39 29.72
N PHE A 22 19.22 -18.41 30.30
CA PHE A 22 19.72 -17.66 31.47
C PHE A 22 19.11 -18.11 32.81
N ALA A 23 17.92 -18.69 32.80
CA ALA A 23 17.19 -19.10 34.00
C ALA A 23 16.43 -20.43 33.79
N PRO A 24 17.15 -21.54 33.50
CA PRO A 24 16.55 -22.83 33.15
C PRO A 24 15.65 -23.42 34.24
N GLU A 25 15.87 -23.05 35.52
CA GLU A 25 15.06 -23.49 36.66
C GLU A 25 13.90 -22.55 37.02
N SER A 26 13.64 -21.53 36.19
CA SER A 26 12.55 -20.58 36.43
C SER A 26 11.19 -21.25 36.50
N GLU A 27 10.28 -20.73 37.33
CA GLU A 27 8.89 -21.21 37.44
C GLU A 27 8.16 -21.22 36.09
N LEU A 28 8.51 -20.27 35.22
CA LEU A 28 8.01 -20.16 33.86
C LEU A 28 8.36 -21.38 33.00
N LEU A 29 9.56 -21.95 33.15
CA LEU A 29 9.96 -23.18 32.45
C LEU A 29 9.49 -24.44 33.17
N ASN A 30 9.40 -24.41 34.50
CA ASN A 30 8.87 -25.52 35.31
C ASN A 30 7.37 -25.78 35.04
N SER A 31 6.66 -24.83 34.43
CA SER A 31 5.31 -25.03 33.92
C SER A 31 5.21 -26.10 32.81
N PHE A 32 6.32 -26.37 32.09
CA PHE A 32 6.36 -27.40 31.06
C PHE A 32 6.75 -28.77 31.63
N LYS A 33 5.78 -29.69 31.70
CA LYS A 33 6.00 -31.07 32.19
C LYS A 33 7.01 -31.90 31.38
N LYS A 34 7.29 -31.52 30.12
CA LYS A 34 8.21 -32.21 29.22
C LYS A 34 8.96 -31.21 28.35
N THR A 35 10.25 -31.45 28.10
CA THR A 35 11.07 -30.65 27.19
C THR A 35 10.51 -30.60 25.77
N SER A 36 9.89 -31.69 25.31
CA SER A 36 9.22 -31.74 24.00
C SER A 36 8.03 -30.78 23.92
N HIS A 37 7.29 -30.59 25.01
CA HIS A 37 6.16 -29.65 25.05
C HIS A 37 6.65 -28.21 24.97
N PHE A 38 7.75 -27.88 25.66
CA PHE A 38 8.37 -26.55 25.53
C PHE A 38 8.72 -26.24 24.07
N TRP A 39 9.43 -27.16 23.40
CA TRP A 39 9.82 -26.97 22.00
C TRP A 39 8.62 -26.90 21.05
N TRP A 40 7.59 -27.71 21.31
CA TRP A 40 6.35 -27.64 20.54
C TRP A 40 5.64 -26.30 20.73
N THR A 41 5.57 -25.78 21.95
CA THR A 41 5.01 -24.46 22.22
C THR A 41 5.83 -23.36 21.52
N GLN A 42 7.17 -23.43 21.55
CA GLN A 42 7.99 -22.49 20.80
C GLN A 42 7.71 -22.54 19.30
N PHE A 43 7.61 -23.75 18.74
CA PHE A 43 7.30 -23.93 17.32
C PHE A 43 5.93 -23.36 16.95
N VAL A 44 4.89 -23.66 17.73
CA VAL A 44 3.52 -23.17 17.49
C VAL A 44 3.46 -21.65 17.60
N LEU A 45 4.07 -21.06 18.63
CA LEU A 45 4.10 -19.60 18.80
C LEU A 45 4.85 -18.90 17.65
N LEU A 46 5.96 -19.48 17.21
CA LEU A 46 6.72 -18.96 16.08
C LEU A 46 5.89 -19.00 14.79
N LEU A 47 5.27 -20.15 14.49
CA LEU A 47 4.40 -20.29 13.32
C LEU A 47 3.24 -19.28 13.36
N LEU A 48 2.55 -19.17 14.50
CA LEU A 48 1.44 -18.23 14.66
C LEU A 48 1.89 -16.78 14.41
N SER A 49 3.03 -16.38 14.98
CA SER A 49 3.60 -15.05 14.75
C SER A 49 3.91 -14.82 13.27
N LEU A 50 4.57 -15.78 12.62
CA LEU A 50 4.93 -15.67 11.20
C LEU A 50 3.69 -15.58 10.32
N THR A 51 2.64 -16.36 10.59
CA THR A 51 1.38 -16.28 9.85
C THR A 51 0.70 -14.92 10.00
N ILE A 52 0.66 -14.35 11.21
CA ILE A 52 0.06 -13.02 11.45
C ILE A 52 0.85 -11.94 10.70
N ILE A 53 2.19 -11.97 10.81
CA ILE A 53 3.06 -10.99 10.15
C ILE A 53 2.96 -11.11 8.62
N ALA A 54 3.04 -12.33 8.10
CA ALA A 54 2.90 -12.59 6.67
C ALA A 54 1.53 -12.16 6.15
N GLY A 55 0.44 -12.47 6.87
CA GLY A 55 -0.90 -12.04 6.52
C GLY A 55 -1.05 -10.51 6.52
N HIS A 56 -0.38 -9.80 7.44
CA HIS A 56 -0.37 -8.34 7.45
C HIS A 56 0.30 -7.76 6.20
N PHE A 57 1.52 -8.21 5.87
CA PHE A 57 2.23 -7.72 4.69
C PHE A 57 1.56 -8.15 3.39
N TYR A 58 1.00 -9.35 3.33
CA TYR A 58 0.17 -9.79 2.19
C TYR A 58 -1.04 -8.87 2.03
N GLY A 59 -1.75 -8.57 3.12
CA GLY A 59 -2.87 -7.62 3.11
C GLY A 59 -2.44 -6.24 2.62
N LEU A 60 -1.32 -5.70 3.10
CA LEU A 60 -0.77 -4.42 2.62
C LEU A 60 -0.42 -4.46 1.13
N SER A 61 0.21 -5.54 0.67
CA SER A 61 0.57 -5.70 -0.75
C SER A 61 -0.64 -5.78 -1.67
N LYS A 62 -1.82 -6.14 -1.15
CA LYS A 62 -3.09 -6.13 -1.89
C LYS A 62 -3.85 -4.82 -1.71
N ALA A 63 -3.72 -4.19 -0.55
CA ALA A 63 -4.41 -2.93 -0.27
C ALA A 63 -3.97 -1.79 -1.17
N GLN A 64 -2.70 -1.76 -1.60
CA GLN A 64 -2.18 -0.77 -2.54
C GLN A 64 -2.82 -0.83 -3.94
N TRP A 65 -3.59 -1.88 -4.25
CA TRP A 65 -4.27 -2.09 -5.53
C TRP A 65 -5.79 -1.91 -5.43
N TYR A 66 -6.31 -1.51 -4.28
CA TYR A 66 -7.72 -1.12 -4.20
C TYR A 66 -7.92 0.19 -4.93
N THR A 67 -8.91 0.22 -5.82
CA THR A 67 -9.33 1.44 -6.52
C THR A 67 -9.51 2.57 -5.51
N SER A 68 -8.91 3.72 -5.83
CA SER A 68 -8.92 4.88 -4.94
C SER A 68 -10.35 5.34 -4.65
N PRO A 69 -10.61 5.91 -3.47
CA PRO A 69 -11.95 6.36 -3.13
C PRO A 69 -12.40 7.49 -4.06
N MET A 70 -13.69 7.51 -4.35
CA MET A 70 -14.34 8.63 -5.02
C MET A 70 -14.75 9.69 -4.01
N PHE A 71 -14.61 10.96 -4.37
CA PHE A 71 -15.11 12.08 -3.59
C PHE A 71 -15.64 13.20 -4.50
N GLU A 72 -16.55 14.00 -3.97
CA GLU A 72 -17.09 15.17 -4.65
C GLU A 72 -16.34 16.44 -4.22
N LYS A 73 -15.95 17.26 -5.19
CA LYS A 73 -15.40 18.61 -5.01
C LYS A 73 -15.95 19.49 -6.11
N GLU A 74 -16.47 20.66 -5.77
CA GLU A 74 -16.97 21.65 -6.75
C GLU A 74 -17.99 21.07 -7.76
N SER A 75 -18.87 20.17 -7.27
CA SER A 75 -19.86 19.45 -8.08
C SER A 75 -19.30 18.53 -9.17
N GLN A 76 -18.01 18.20 -9.08
CA GLN A 76 -17.34 17.20 -9.89
C GLN A 76 -16.91 16.01 -9.02
N LEU A 77 -16.88 14.82 -9.62
CA LEU A 77 -16.42 13.60 -8.98
C LEU A 77 -14.96 13.35 -9.31
N TYR A 78 -14.16 13.06 -8.30
CA TYR A 78 -12.75 12.73 -8.44
C TYR A 78 -12.46 11.36 -7.84
N VAL A 79 -11.49 10.65 -8.40
CA VAL A 79 -10.94 9.39 -7.88
C VAL A 79 -9.51 9.65 -7.40
N GLY A 80 -9.24 9.38 -6.13
CA GLY A 80 -7.93 9.63 -5.53
C GLY A 80 -7.99 9.96 -4.06
N GLU A 81 -7.01 10.71 -3.57
CA GLU A 81 -6.96 11.14 -2.18
C GLU A 81 -7.55 12.55 -2.02
N LYS A 82 -8.50 12.73 -1.08
CA LYS A 82 -9.17 14.03 -0.87
C LYS A 82 -8.20 15.20 -0.61
N ASN A 83 -7.09 14.94 0.07
CA ASN A 83 -6.05 15.93 0.40
C ASN A 83 -4.75 15.68 -0.39
N GLY A 84 -4.79 14.81 -1.40
CA GLY A 84 -3.65 14.40 -2.20
C GLY A 84 -4.00 14.40 -3.68
N PRO A 85 -3.21 13.72 -4.52
CA PRO A 85 -3.47 13.62 -5.94
C PRO A 85 -4.82 12.94 -6.22
N ALA A 86 -5.57 13.46 -7.18
CA ALA A 86 -6.80 12.85 -7.66
C ALA A 86 -7.06 13.16 -9.15
N ILE A 87 -7.78 12.28 -9.83
CA ILE A 87 -8.15 12.44 -11.25
C ILE A 87 -9.65 12.64 -11.36
N LEU A 88 -10.06 13.54 -12.25
CA LEU A 88 -11.46 13.79 -12.56
C LEU A 88 -12.12 12.54 -13.15
N HIS A 89 -13.26 12.15 -12.59
CA HIS A 89 -13.96 10.90 -12.92
C HIS A 89 -15.23 11.17 -13.74
N GLU A 90 -15.05 11.68 -14.96
CA GLU A 90 -16.15 11.82 -15.93
C GLU A 90 -16.42 10.53 -16.71
N SER A 91 -15.39 9.70 -16.90
CA SER A 91 -15.48 8.42 -17.62
C SER A 91 -14.49 7.39 -17.07
N PHE A 92 -14.71 6.12 -17.42
CA PHE A 92 -13.76 5.05 -17.10
C PHE A 92 -12.67 4.98 -18.18
N PRO A 93 -11.40 4.79 -17.80
CA PRO A 93 -10.35 4.50 -18.78
C PRO A 93 -10.59 3.14 -19.43
N PHE A 94 -10.38 3.08 -20.74
CA PHE A 94 -10.41 1.83 -21.51
C PHE A 94 -9.03 1.50 -22.05
N ALA A 95 -8.66 0.22 -22.03
CA ALA A 95 -7.42 -0.25 -22.61
C ALA A 95 -7.35 0.08 -24.11
N GLU A 96 -6.14 0.37 -24.58
CA GLU A 96 -5.82 0.74 -25.97
C GLU A 96 -6.55 1.98 -26.49
N ARG A 97 -7.15 2.78 -25.59
CA ARG A 97 -7.82 4.05 -25.93
C ARG A 97 -7.24 5.21 -25.13
N PRO A 98 -7.11 6.40 -25.74
CA PRO A 98 -6.76 7.61 -25.00
C PRO A 98 -7.80 7.88 -23.93
N PHE A 99 -7.35 8.00 -22.69
CA PHE A 99 -8.11 8.50 -21.56
C PHE A 99 -7.72 9.96 -21.32
N GLU A 100 -8.63 10.85 -21.69
CA GLU A 100 -8.50 12.29 -21.50
C GLU A 100 -9.25 12.68 -20.22
N SER A 101 -8.55 13.27 -19.28
CA SER A 101 -9.09 13.72 -17.99
C SER A 101 -8.26 14.89 -17.46
N GLU A 102 -8.46 15.25 -16.20
CA GLU A 102 -7.71 16.26 -15.46
C GLU A 102 -7.19 15.65 -14.15
N ILE A 103 -5.94 15.92 -13.82
CA ILE A 103 -5.38 15.61 -12.50
C ILE A 103 -5.36 16.87 -11.64
N ILE A 104 -5.70 16.72 -10.36
CA ILE A 104 -5.57 17.76 -9.34
C ILE A 104 -4.53 17.33 -8.31
N ILE A 105 -3.66 18.27 -7.92
CA ILE A 105 -2.69 18.08 -6.85
C ILE A 105 -2.83 19.26 -5.86
N PRO A 106 -3.59 19.09 -4.76
CA PRO A 106 -3.80 20.15 -3.79
C PRO A 106 -2.49 20.75 -3.28
N GLY A 107 -2.36 22.08 -3.41
CA GLY A 107 -1.18 22.81 -2.97
C GLY A 107 0.01 22.78 -3.93
N SER A 108 -0.15 22.26 -5.16
CA SER A 108 0.83 22.51 -6.22
C SER A 108 0.81 23.97 -6.64
N GLY A 109 1.99 24.58 -6.77
CA GLY A 109 2.17 25.88 -7.40
C GLY A 109 2.31 25.79 -8.93
N ASP A 110 1.96 26.90 -9.58
CA ASP A 110 1.93 27.04 -11.04
C ASP A 110 3.30 26.91 -11.69
N GLY A 111 3.34 26.32 -12.88
CA GLY A 111 4.54 26.12 -13.68
C GLY A 111 5.51 25.08 -13.12
N LYS A 112 5.09 24.33 -12.09
CA LYS A 112 5.85 23.22 -11.52
C LYS A 112 5.45 21.90 -12.16
N GLU A 113 6.42 21.02 -12.30
CA GLU A 113 6.21 19.70 -12.88
C GLU A 113 5.78 18.69 -11.80
N ALA A 114 4.77 17.90 -12.14
CA ALA A 114 4.43 16.66 -11.47
C ALA A 114 4.85 15.49 -12.37
N LEU A 115 5.51 14.48 -11.81
CA LEU A 115 5.88 13.26 -12.51
C LEU A 115 4.89 12.16 -12.16
N LEU A 116 4.26 11.56 -13.16
CA LEU A 116 3.32 10.46 -13.00
C LEU A 116 3.97 9.17 -13.51
N SER A 117 3.94 8.13 -12.69
CA SER A 117 4.51 6.81 -13.00
C SER A 117 3.42 5.73 -12.92
N PRO A 118 2.77 5.37 -14.03
CA PRO A 118 1.76 4.32 -14.06
C PRO A 118 2.38 2.91 -14.03
N VAL A 119 1.84 2.05 -13.17
CA VAL A 119 2.18 0.63 -13.07
C VAL A 119 0.91 -0.21 -12.89
N SER A 120 0.81 -1.33 -13.60
CA SER A 120 -0.32 -2.26 -13.50
C SER A 120 -0.07 -3.30 -12.40
N GLU A 121 -1.14 -3.93 -11.89
CA GLU A 121 -1.02 -5.02 -10.91
C GLU A 121 -0.23 -6.23 -11.50
N SER A 122 -0.23 -6.39 -12.83
CA SER A 122 0.53 -7.44 -13.54
C SER A 122 2.03 -7.14 -13.60
N GLY A 123 2.43 -5.88 -13.37
CA GLY A 123 3.81 -5.39 -13.44
C GLY A 123 4.14 -4.65 -14.74
N GLU A 124 3.16 -4.43 -15.63
CA GLU A 124 3.33 -3.60 -16.81
C GLU A 124 3.50 -2.12 -16.42
N THR A 125 4.35 -1.39 -17.14
CA THR A 125 4.66 0.02 -16.84
C THR A 125 4.51 0.87 -18.08
N ILE A 126 4.03 2.10 -17.90
CA ILE A 126 4.06 3.13 -18.95
C ILE A 126 5.26 4.04 -18.66
N GLU A 127 5.90 4.58 -19.71
CA GLU A 127 6.95 5.58 -19.50
C GLU A 127 6.42 6.74 -18.64
N PRO A 128 7.13 7.11 -17.55
CA PRO A 128 6.71 8.22 -16.72
C PRO A 128 6.57 9.50 -17.54
N PHE A 129 5.50 10.25 -17.30
CA PHE A 129 5.25 11.50 -18.01
C PHE A 129 5.11 12.66 -17.03
N ALA A 130 5.65 13.80 -17.43
CA ALA A 130 5.62 15.03 -16.65
C ALA A 130 4.43 15.89 -17.08
N LEU A 131 3.72 16.44 -16.11
CA LEU A 131 2.62 17.37 -16.29
C LEU A 131 2.98 18.70 -15.66
N THR A 132 2.70 19.80 -16.36
CA THR A 132 2.89 21.14 -15.80
C THR A 132 1.61 21.56 -15.09
N MET A 133 1.72 21.85 -13.80
CA MET A 133 0.58 22.27 -13.00
C MET A 133 0.23 23.74 -13.25
N GLU A 134 -1.06 24.02 -13.33
CA GLU A 134 -1.63 25.36 -13.48
C GLU A 134 -2.88 25.45 -12.59
N GLU A 135 -2.92 26.41 -11.66
CA GLU A 135 -4.01 26.59 -10.69
C GLU A 135 -4.35 25.34 -9.84
N GLY A 136 -3.39 24.43 -9.67
CA GLY A 136 -3.59 23.19 -8.91
C GLY A 136 -4.11 22.01 -9.73
N CYS A 137 -4.30 22.18 -11.04
CA CYS A 137 -4.72 21.14 -11.96
C CYS A 137 -3.80 21.02 -13.19
N SER A 138 -3.95 19.96 -13.95
CA SER A 138 -3.34 19.78 -15.27
C SER A 138 -4.17 18.81 -16.10
N PRO A 139 -4.34 19.04 -17.41
CA PRO A 139 -4.89 18.02 -18.29
C PRO A 139 -4.01 16.77 -18.25
N LEU A 140 -4.65 15.61 -18.31
CA LEU A 140 -4.06 14.28 -18.31
C LEU A 140 -4.54 13.54 -19.55
N ILE A 141 -3.61 13.06 -20.37
CA ILE A 141 -3.89 12.17 -21.50
C ILE A 141 -2.99 10.96 -21.37
N VAL A 142 -3.59 9.79 -21.18
CA VAL A 142 -2.86 8.53 -21.01
C VAL A 142 -3.57 7.41 -21.76
N THR A 143 -2.81 6.51 -22.40
CA THR A 143 -3.35 5.31 -23.03
C THR A 143 -2.81 4.10 -22.28
N PHE A 144 -3.70 3.34 -21.66
CA PHE A 144 -3.33 2.12 -20.94
C PHE A 144 -3.22 0.93 -21.92
N PRO A 145 -2.13 0.15 -21.90
CA PRO A 145 -1.94 -0.95 -22.85
C PRO A 145 -2.81 -2.18 -22.55
N GLU A 146 -3.24 -2.36 -21.30
CA GLU A 146 -4.03 -3.53 -20.87
C GLU A 146 -5.13 -3.17 -19.85
N GLU A 147 -6.17 -4.01 -19.83
CA GLU A 147 -7.23 -3.97 -18.83
C GLU A 147 -6.69 -4.41 -17.45
N GLY A 148 -7.27 -3.87 -16.37
CA GLY A 148 -6.91 -4.26 -15.00
C GLY A 148 -6.76 -3.08 -14.03
N GLN A 149 -6.18 -3.35 -12.86
CA GLN A 149 -5.88 -2.31 -11.87
C GLN A 149 -4.56 -1.63 -12.20
N TRP A 150 -4.61 -0.30 -12.31
CA TRP A 150 -3.47 0.55 -12.57
C TRP A 150 -3.26 1.52 -11.41
N ARG A 151 -2.06 1.55 -10.86
CA ARG A 151 -1.62 2.53 -9.87
C ARG A 151 -0.77 3.58 -10.56
N VAL A 152 -1.13 4.83 -10.39
CA VAL A 152 -0.37 5.99 -10.87
C VAL A 152 0.29 6.64 -9.66
N ASP A 153 1.59 6.46 -9.53
CA ASP A 153 2.38 7.09 -8.48
C ASP A 153 2.68 8.53 -8.87
N VAL A 154 2.42 9.48 -7.98
CA VAL A 154 2.54 10.92 -8.26
C VAL A 154 3.64 11.53 -7.41
N GLU A 155 4.65 12.07 -8.08
CA GLU A 155 5.73 12.85 -7.48
C GLU A 155 5.57 14.32 -7.85
N TYR A 156 5.78 15.21 -6.88
CA TYR A 156 5.72 16.65 -7.10
C TYR A 156 6.82 17.34 -6.29
N ASP A 157 7.65 18.14 -6.98
CA ASP A 157 8.80 18.86 -6.40
C ASP A 157 9.80 17.91 -5.70
N GLY A 158 10.09 16.76 -6.33
CA GLY A 158 11.06 15.78 -5.81
C GLY A 158 10.55 14.94 -4.63
N SER A 159 9.26 15.05 -4.29
CA SER A 159 8.64 14.36 -3.16
C SER A 159 7.41 13.57 -3.60
N GLU A 160 7.28 12.34 -3.12
CA GLU A 160 6.09 11.51 -3.31
C GLU A 160 4.87 12.18 -2.65
N ARG A 161 3.80 12.37 -3.42
CA ARG A 161 2.54 12.97 -2.95
C ARG A 161 1.44 11.97 -2.69
N GLY A 162 1.57 10.76 -3.24
CA GLY A 162 0.60 9.67 -3.10
C GLY A 162 0.39 8.95 -4.43
N SER A 163 -0.58 8.04 -4.43
CA SER A 163 -0.89 7.21 -5.59
C SER A 163 -2.39 7.20 -5.87
N ILE A 164 -2.74 7.13 -7.15
CA ILE A 164 -4.13 7.01 -7.60
C ILE A 164 -4.28 5.64 -8.26
N VAL A 165 -5.21 4.83 -7.76
CA VAL A 165 -5.50 3.50 -8.31
C VAL A 165 -6.81 3.54 -9.08
N LEU A 166 -6.77 3.13 -10.35
CA LEU A 166 -7.88 3.13 -11.29
C LEU A 166 -8.11 1.71 -11.84
N GLU A 167 -9.37 1.37 -12.07
CA GLU A 167 -9.74 0.19 -12.85
C GLU A 167 -9.87 0.57 -14.33
N VAL A 168 -9.05 -0.03 -15.18
CA VAL A 168 -9.07 0.10 -16.65
C VAL A 168 -9.86 -1.06 -17.24
N LYS A 169 -10.80 -0.74 -18.13
CA LYS A 169 -11.75 -1.68 -18.76
C LYS A 169 -11.50 -1.93 -20.22
#